data_AF-A0A6V8CPA2-F1
#
_entry.id   AF-A0A6V8CPA2-F1
#
_cell.length_a   1.000
_cell.length_b   1.000
_cell.length_c   1.000
_cell.angle_alpha   90.00
_cell.angle_beta   90.00
_cell.angle_gamma   90.00
#
_symmetry.space_group_name_H-M   'P 1'
#
loop_
_entity.id
_entity.type
_entity.pdbx_description
1 polymer ?
#
loop_
_entity_poly.entity_id
_entity_poly.type
_entity_poly.pdbx_seq_one_letter_code
_entity_poly.pdbx_strand_id
1 'polypeptide(L)'
;QQGQQQDNGQGQQQQGGEQGGQQGDQQAGNQNGDNQNGQNQQQQGQTQNGQQGQQGQQTDQQQGQQLDNQEQNGETDNDGDGIPDNLDNDDDNDGIPDDLDASPEDHDNDGIDDAEDSDDDGDGIDDDEEVNDNDPNTNIYDHDNDGISDAIDFDIDNDGIDNWNDEGENGEDLSRDHDNDGMDDGEDPDDDNDNILDVDEADGDFGNYRYDHDNDGIWDLSDTDDDNDGLSDWFEINDGNDLTGQFDSDNDGIENQFDDDDDDDGILDSFEN
;
A
#
# COMPACT_ATOMS: atom_id res chain seq x y z
N GLN A 1 -47.53 11.54 41.96
CA GLN A 1 -47.91 10.17 41.57
C GLN A 1 -46.60 9.40 41.43
N GLN A 2 -46.42 8.38 42.25
CA GLN A 2 -45.29 7.45 42.21
C GLN A 2 -45.58 6.39 41.13
N GLY A 3 -44.56 6.03 40.35
CA GLY A 3 -44.54 4.82 39.52
C GLY A 3 -43.33 3.99 39.94
N GLN A 4 -43.59 2.91 40.69
CA GLN A 4 -42.68 1.85 41.09
C GLN A 4 -42.83 0.67 40.11
N GLN A 5 -41.74 -0.07 39.85
CA GLN A 5 -41.73 -1.50 39.51
C GLN A 5 -40.28 -1.98 39.76
N GLN A 6 -39.98 -2.61 40.90
CA GLN A 6 -40.22 -4.00 41.33
C GLN A 6 -39.26 -5.02 40.69
N ASP A 7 -38.17 -5.19 41.43
CA ASP A 7 -37.34 -6.39 41.63
C ASP A 7 -38.18 -7.65 41.89
N ASN A 8 -37.74 -8.78 41.32
CA ASN A 8 -38.11 -10.13 41.73
C ASN A 8 -36.99 -11.10 41.32
N GLY A 9 -36.02 -11.28 42.21
CA GLY A 9 -35.18 -12.48 42.21
C GLY A 9 -35.95 -13.73 42.67
N GLN A 10 -35.51 -14.90 42.21
CA GLN A 10 -35.16 -16.11 43.01
C GLN A 10 -35.33 -17.41 42.20
N GLY A 11 -34.30 -18.26 42.25
CA GLY A 11 -34.35 -19.66 41.82
C GLY A 11 -32.99 -20.36 41.83
N GLN A 12 -32.49 -20.70 43.02
CA GLN A 12 -31.25 -21.47 43.27
C GLN A 12 -31.41 -23.00 43.04
N GLN A 13 -30.23 -23.66 43.02
CA GLN A 13 -29.87 -25.05 43.40
C GLN A 13 -29.58 -26.00 42.23
N GLN A 14 -28.33 -26.39 41.93
CA GLN A 14 -27.29 -27.18 42.65
C GLN A 14 -27.29 -28.68 42.29
N GLN A 15 -26.07 -29.24 42.27
CA GLN A 15 -25.62 -30.65 42.08
C GLN A 15 -25.41 -31.03 40.61
N GLY A 16 -24.26 -31.55 40.15
CA GLY A 16 -23.07 -32.12 40.80
C GLY A 16 -22.59 -33.30 39.93
N GLY A 17 -21.30 -33.44 39.67
CA GLY A 17 -20.76 -34.63 38.98
C GLY A 17 -19.40 -34.44 38.31
N GLU A 18 -18.34 -34.68 39.08
CA GLU A 18 -16.96 -34.85 38.65
C GLU A 18 -16.69 -36.22 37.96
N GLN A 19 -15.63 -36.23 37.15
CA GLN A 19 -14.69 -37.34 36.80
C GLN A 19 -15.03 -38.35 35.69
N GLY A 20 -14.02 -38.51 34.80
CA GLY A 20 -13.84 -39.70 33.97
C GLY A 20 -12.82 -39.53 32.84
N GLY A 21 -11.52 -39.42 33.14
CA GLY A 21 -10.46 -39.55 32.14
C GLY A 21 -10.23 -41.00 31.72
N GLN A 22 -9.78 -41.22 30.48
CA GLN A 22 -9.06 -42.43 30.08
C GLN A 22 -8.16 -42.17 28.87
N GLN A 23 -6.86 -42.35 29.11
CA GLN A 23 -5.77 -42.40 28.15
C GLN A 23 -5.88 -43.66 27.27
N GLY A 24 -5.40 -43.56 26.03
CA GLY A 24 -5.13 -44.69 25.15
C GLY A 24 -3.78 -44.49 24.46
N ASP A 25 -2.71 -44.96 25.09
CA ASP A 25 -1.40 -45.17 24.47
C ASP A 25 -1.45 -46.37 23.51
N GLN A 26 -0.98 -46.19 22.28
CA GLN A 26 -0.39 -47.27 21.48
C GLN A 26 0.87 -46.78 20.75
N GLN A 27 2.02 -47.20 21.28
CA GLN A 27 3.30 -47.25 20.58
C GLN A 27 3.29 -48.35 19.52
N ALA A 28 3.84 -48.07 18.33
CA ALA A 28 4.79 -48.96 17.66
C ALA A 28 5.27 -48.40 16.31
N GLY A 29 6.60 -48.33 16.12
CA GLY A 29 7.20 -48.65 14.83
C GLY A 29 8.16 -47.61 14.24
N ASN A 30 9.42 -47.62 14.69
CA ASN A 30 10.53 -47.19 13.84
C ASN A 30 10.63 -48.12 12.62
N GLN A 31 10.47 -47.58 11.42
CA GLN A 31 11.03 -48.16 10.20
C GLN A 31 11.63 -47.04 9.36
N ASN A 32 12.96 -46.99 9.34
CA ASN A 32 13.73 -46.37 8.26
C ASN A 32 13.28 -47.00 6.94
N GLY A 33 12.66 -46.19 6.09
CA GLY A 33 12.53 -46.45 4.68
C GLY A 33 13.12 -45.26 3.94
N ASP A 34 14.33 -45.43 3.42
CA ASP A 34 14.87 -44.54 2.40
C ASP A 34 13.87 -44.48 1.23
N ASN A 35 13.20 -43.34 1.04
CA ASN A 35 12.46 -43.04 -0.17
C ASN A 35 13.05 -41.78 -0.82
N GLN A 36 14.17 -41.98 -1.50
CA GLN A 36 14.72 -41.04 -2.48
C GLN A 36 13.83 -41.07 -3.73
N ASN A 37 12.75 -40.29 -3.72
CA ASN A 37 12.09 -39.65 -4.89
C ASN A 37 10.74 -39.08 -4.43
N GLY A 38 10.60 -37.75 -4.38
CA GLY A 38 9.29 -37.13 -4.24
C GLY A 38 9.21 -35.86 -3.40
N GLN A 39 10.06 -34.86 -3.68
CA GLN A 39 9.82 -33.47 -3.30
C GLN A 39 10.35 -32.59 -4.45
N ASN A 40 9.47 -32.30 -5.42
CA ASN A 40 9.54 -31.15 -6.34
C ASN A 40 8.28 -31.04 -7.21
N GLN A 41 7.11 -31.38 -6.65
CA GLN A 41 5.81 -31.17 -7.29
C GLN A 41 4.75 -31.04 -6.20
N GLN A 42 4.70 -29.88 -5.54
CA GLN A 42 3.51 -29.37 -4.85
C GLN A 42 3.83 -28.00 -4.25
N GLN A 43 3.66 -26.96 -5.04
CA GLN A 43 2.89 -25.76 -4.71
C GLN A 43 2.51 -25.14 -6.05
N GLN A 44 1.35 -25.59 -6.57
CA GLN A 44 0.63 -24.82 -7.56
C GLN A 44 -0.06 -23.72 -6.76
N GLY A 45 0.18 -22.45 -7.11
CA GLY A 45 -0.47 -21.28 -6.56
C GLY A 45 -1.99 -21.43 -6.60
N GLN A 46 -2.56 -21.89 -5.49
CA GLN A 46 -3.98 -21.82 -5.22
C GLN A 46 -4.10 -21.04 -3.92
N THR A 47 -4.21 -19.72 -4.05
CA THR A 47 -4.57 -18.80 -2.98
C THR A 47 -5.83 -19.32 -2.28
N GLN A 48 -5.70 -19.67 -0.99
CA GLN A 48 -6.82 -20.08 -0.16
C GLN A 48 -7.51 -18.82 0.35
N ASN A 49 -8.38 -18.30 -0.51
CA ASN A 49 -9.34 -17.25 -0.23
C ASN A 49 -10.17 -17.60 1.03
N GLY A 50 -10.01 -16.83 2.11
CA GLY A 50 -10.38 -17.32 3.44
C GLY A 50 -10.61 -16.33 4.58
N GLN A 51 -10.33 -15.03 4.47
CA GLN A 51 -10.75 -14.02 5.47
C GLN A 51 -11.03 -12.68 4.77
N GLN A 52 -12.26 -12.20 4.90
CA GLN A 52 -12.72 -10.93 4.30
C GLN A 52 -12.13 -9.78 5.14
N GLY A 53 -11.17 -9.04 4.57
CA GLY A 53 -10.52 -7.87 5.17
C GLY A 53 -9.04 -7.67 4.81
N GLN A 54 -8.48 -8.46 3.87
CA GLN A 54 -7.10 -8.36 3.36
C GLN A 54 -7.15 -8.74 1.88
N GLN A 55 -7.48 -7.81 1.00
CA GLN A 55 -7.36 -7.97 -0.45
C GLN A 55 -6.33 -6.91 -0.84
N GLY A 56 -5.18 -7.27 -1.38
CA GLY A 56 -3.96 -6.43 -1.42
C GLY A 56 -2.83 -7.22 -0.77
N GLN A 57 -2.25 -6.71 0.30
CA GLN A 57 -1.34 -7.32 1.28
C GLN A 57 -0.76 -8.70 0.94
N GLN A 58 0.40 -8.62 0.29
CA GLN A 58 1.39 -9.67 0.17
C GLN A 58 1.97 -9.99 1.57
N THR A 59 2.81 -11.01 1.66
CA THR A 59 3.66 -11.19 2.86
C THR A 59 5.08 -11.09 2.37
N ASP A 60 6.04 -10.72 3.21
CA ASP A 60 7.46 -10.68 2.84
C ASP A 60 7.97 -12.06 2.35
N GLN A 61 7.31 -13.16 2.73
CA GLN A 61 7.61 -14.48 2.15
C GLN A 61 7.11 -14.67 0.71
N GLN A 62 6.04 -13.99 0.32
CA GLN A 62 5.48 -13.96 -1.05
C GLN A 62 6.29 -13.01 -1.92
N GLN A 63 6.55 -11.80 -1.46
CA GLN A 63 7.39 -10.81 -2.14
C GLN A 63 8.80 -11.37 -2.38
N GLY A 64 9.43 -11.93 -1.34
CA GLY A 64 10.74 -12.59 -1.50
C GLY A 64 10.72 -13.84 -2.40
N GLN A 65 9.55 -14.38 -2.77
CA GLN A 65 9.44 -15.40 -3.83
C GLN A 65 9.31 -14.78 -5.23
N GLN A 66 8.74 -13.59 -5.36
CA GLN A 66 8.69 -12.81 -6.60
C GLN A 66 10.08 -12.32 -6.95
N LEU A 67 10.76 -11.65 -6.01
CA LEU A 67 12.14 -11.20 -6.15
C LEU A 67 13.12 -12.36 -6.47
N ASP A 68 12.98 -13.51 -5.79
CA ASP A 68 13.76 -14.73 -6.10
C ASP A 68 13.50 -15.27 -7.53
N ASN A 69 12.30 -15.07 -8.08
CA ASN A 69 11.92 -15.52 -9.42
C ASN A 69 12.42 -14.53 -10.48
N GLN A 70 12.26 -13.24 -10.25
CA GLN A 70 12.81 -12.16 -11.08
C GLN A 70 14.33 -12.29 -11.20
N GLU A 71 15.08 -12.52 -10.08
CA GLU A 71 16.55 -12.77 -10.14
C GLU A 71 16.92 -13.97 -11.04
N GLN A 72 16.03 -14.97 -11.13
CA GLN A 72 16.27 -16.21 -11.88
C GLN A 72 15.78 -16.18 -13.32
N ASN A 73 14.68 -15.47 -13.57
CA ASN A 73 13.86 -15.58 -14.77
C ASN A 73 13.44 -14.23 -15.35
N GLY A 74 13.83 -13.08 -14.78
CA GLY A 74 13.35 -11.73 -15.12
C GLY A 74 13.35 -11.39 -16.61
N GLU A 75 14.26 -11.96 -17.41
CA GLU A 75 14.21 -11.80 -18.87
C GLU A 75 13.08 -12.58 -19.60
N THR A 76 12.21 -13.25 -18.85
CA THR A 76 11.10 -14.08 -19.34
C THR A 76 9.92 -14.19 -18.35
N ASP A 77 9.98 -13.48 -17.22
CA ASP A 77 9.08 -13.51 -16.05
C ASP A 77 9.43 -12.25 -15.23
N ASN A 78 9.20 -11.06 -15.83
CA ASN A 78 9.74 -9.76 -15.38
C ASN A 78 9.25 -9.40 -13.95
N ASP A 79 7.94 -9.48 -13.69
CA ASP A 79 7.32 -9.32 -12.36
C ASP A 79 7.56 -10.45 -11.32
N GLY A 80 8.24 -11.53 -11.73
CA GLY A 80 8.48 -12.72 -10.91
C GLY A 80 7.24 -13.48 -10.38
N ASP A 81 6.03 -13.26 -10.91
CA ASP A 81 4.79 -13.87 -10.40
C ASP A 81 4.69 -15.40 -10.75
N GLY A 82 5.53 -15.83 -11.68
CA GLY A 82 5.68 -17.20 -12.17
C GLY A 82 4.85 -17.52 -13.42
N ILE A 83 4.24 -16.53 -14.05
CA ILE A 83 3.61 -16.54 -15.37
C ILE A 83 4.61 -15.91 -16.35
N PRO A 84 5.16 -16.69 -17.31
CA PRO A 84 6.13 -16.13 -18.23
C PRO A 84 5.53 -15.04 -19.12
N ASP A 85 6.25 -13.94 -19.35
CA ASP A 85 5.81 -12.72 -20.06
C ASP A 85 4.99 -13.00 -21.32
N ASN A 86 5.45 -13.98 -22.11
CA ASN A 86 4.79 -14.36 -23.35
C ASN A 86 3.35 -14.93 -23.18
N LEU A 87 2.92 -15.15 -21.94
CA LEU A 87 1.62 -15.62 -21.48
C LEU A 87 0.97 -14.69 -20.45
N ASP A 88 1.72 -13.74 -19.88
CA ASP A 88 1.14 -12.69 -19.08
C ASP A 88 0.41 -11.67 -19.96
N ASN A 89 -0.32 -10.78 -19.30
CA ASN A 89 -1.02 -9.65 -19.87
C ASN A 89 -0.62 -8.33 -19.22
N ASP A 90 0.30 -8.40 -18.27
CA ASP A 90 0.81 -7.34 -17.41
C ASP A 90 2.18 -7.87 -16.92
N ASP A 91 3.22 -7.57 -17.67
CA ASP A 91 4.55 -8.22 -17.55
C ASP A 91 5.36 -7.67 -16.34
N ASP A 92 5.02 -6.49 -15.84
CA ASP A 92 5.61 -5.74 -14.70
C ASP A 92 4.62 -5.47 -13.54
N ASN A 93 3.33 -5.82 -13.69
CA ASN A 93 2.28 -5.64 -12.68
C ASN A 93 2.03 -4.17 -12.26
N ASP A 94 2.26 -3.21 -13.15
CA ASP A 94 1.92 -1.79 -12.92
C ASP A 94 0.42 -1.50 -13.03
N GLY A 95 -0.38 -2.51 -13.41
CA GLY A 95 -1.84 -2.41 -13.59
C GLY A 95 -2.28 -1.95 -14.99
N ILE A 96 -1.33 -1.65 -15.87
CA ILE A 96 -1.52 -1.28 -17.28
C ILE A 96 -1.16 -2.46 -18.18
N PRO A 97 -2.13 -3.07 -18.88
CA PRO A 97 -1.83 -4.23 -19.72
C PRO A 97 -0.81 -3.95 -20.84
N ASP A 98 0.14 -4.85 -21.13
CA ASP A 98 1.27 -4.64 -22.08
C ASP A 98 0.85 -4.18 -23.49
N ASP A 99 -0.35 -4.53 -23.93
CA ASP A 99 -0.90 -4.10 -25.23
C ASP A 99 -1.23 -2.58 -25.26
N LEU A 100 -1.29 -1.94 -24.10
CA LEU A 100 -1.62 -0.54 -23.84
C LEU A 100 -0.48 0.23 -23.17
N ASP A 101 0.38 -0.47 -22.45
CA ASP A 101 1.50 0.11 -21.74
C ASP A 101 2.68 0.49 -22.67
N ALA A 102 3.37 1.58 -22.32
CA ALA A 102 4.51 2.15 -23.02
C ALA A 102 5.85 1.54 -22.61
N SER A 103 5.93 0.99 -21.39
CA SER A 103 7.13 0.50 -20.71
C SER A 103 6.83 -0.85 -20.01
N PRO A 104 6.45 -1.92 -20.75
CA PRO A 104 5.76 -3.09 -20.17
C PRO A 104 6.68 -4.07 -19.44
N GLU A 105 7.83 -3.61 -19.01
CA GLU A 105 8.84 -4.39 -18.29
C GLU A 105 9.47 -3.49 -17.19
N ASP A 106 8.84 -2.36 -16.85
CA ASP A 106 9.40 -1.16 -16.19
C ASP A 106 8.26 -0.47 -15.41
N HIS A 107 8.05 -0.96 -14.18
CA HIS A 107 6.88 -0.72 -13.35
C HIS A 107 6.73 0.75 -12.95
N ASP A 108 7.81 1.39 -12.47
CA ASP A 108 7.84 2.79 -12.07
C ASP A 108 8.07 3.77 -13.24
N ASN A 109 8.41 3.27 -14.44
CA ASN A 109 8.68 4.05 -15.65
C ASN A 109 9.95 4.94 -15.60
N ASP A 110 10.92 4.64 -14.74
CA ASP A 110 12.20 5.37 -14.66
C ASP A 110 13.12 5.11 -15.89
N GLY A 111 12.80 4.06 -16.66
CA GLY A 111 13.53 3.63 -17.84
C GLY A 111 14.55 2.51 -17.62
N ILE A 112 14.48 1.83 -16.48
CA ILE A 112 15.23 0.63 -16.11
C ILE A 112 14.21 -0.51 -15.94
N ASP A 113 14.32 -1.55 -16.78
CA ASP A 113 13.46 -2.73 -16.64
C ASP A 113 13.59 -3.35 -15.22
N ASP A 114 12.50 -3.71 -14.55
CA ASP A 114 12.42 -4.24 -13.16
C ASP A 114 13.47 -5.34 -12.88
N ALA A 115 13.69 -6.21 -13.87
CA ALA A 115 14.68 -7.29 -13.77
C ALA A 115 16.15 -6.80 -13.54
N GLU A 116 16.43 -5.52 -13.77
CA GLU A 116 17.70 -4.84 -13.50
C GLU A 116 17.55 -3.60 -12.60
N ASP A 117 16.34 -3.30 -12.12
CA ASP A 117 16.08 -2.33 -11.06
C ASP A 117 16.30 -2.97 -9.67
N SER A 118 16.36 -2.15 -8.64
CA SER A 118 16.39 -2.53 -7.24
C SER A 118 15.29 -1.90 -6.41
N ASP A 119 14.44 -1.08 -7.03
CA ASP A 119 13.36 -0.30 -6.44
C ASP A 119 12.22 -0.29 -7.48
N ASP A 120 11.57 -1.44 -7.67
CA ASP A 120 10.70 -1.70 -8.82
C ASP A 120 9.48 -0.74 -8.87
N ASP A 121 8.95 -0.31 -7.71
CA ASP A 121 7.83 0.63 -7.65
C ASP A 121 8.23 2.10 -7.46
N GLY A 122 9.52 2.40 -7.30
CA GLY A 122 10.02 3.76 -7.19
C GLY A 122 9.53 4.47 -5.92
N ASP A 123 9.19 3.73 -4.86
CA ASP A 123 8.75 4.30 -3.58
C ASP A 123 9.92 4.79 -2.70
N GLY A 124 11.16 4.60 -3.18
CA GLY A 124 12.40 4.96 -2.49
C GLY A 124 12.96 3.86 -1.58
N ILE A 125 12.33 2.68 -1.55
CA ILE A 125 12.67 1.53 -0.72
C ILE A 125 13.15 0.35 -1.57
N ASP A 126 14.48 0.13 -1.61
CA ASP A 126 15.09 -1.06 -2.23
C ASP A 126 14.26 -2.36 -2.00
N ASP A 127 13.89 -3.12 -3.03
CA ASP A 127 13.04 -4.34 -2.94
C ASP A 127 13.59 -5.34 -1.91
N ASP A 128 14.92 -5.46 -1.87
CA ASP A 128 15.66 -6.34 -0.97
C ASP A 128 15.44 -5.95 0.51
N GLU A 129 15.15 -4.69 0.81
CA GLU A 129 14.77 -4.16 2.12
C GLU A 129 13.32 -4.48 2.46
N GLU A 130 12.38 -4.16 1.56
CA GLU A 130 10.95 -4.40 1.75
C GLU A 130 10.64 -5.87 2.05
N VAL A 131 11.20 -6.81 1.28
CA VAL A 131 10.98 -8.25 1.50
C VAL A 131 11.55 -8.76 2.85
N ASN A 132 12.20 -7.89 3.64
CA ASN A 132 12.84 -8.22 4.92
C ASN A 132 12.45 -7.31 6.10
N ASP A 133 11.64 -6.27 5.92
CA ASP A 133 11.33 -5.26 6.94
C ASP A 133 10.25 -5.71 7.95
N ASN A 134 9.39 -6.66 7.55
CA ASN A 134 8.18 -7.13 8.25
C ASN A 134 7.08 -6.07 8.38
N ASP A 135 7.04 -5.09 7.49
CA ASP A 135 5.92 -4.19 7.32
C ASP A 135 4.94 -4.80 6.31
N PRO A 136 3.65 -4.96 6.65
CA PRO A 136 2.65 -5.43 5.70
C PRO A 136 2.14 -4.35 4.73
N ASN A 137 2.63 -3.12 4.88
CA ASN A 137 2.26 -1.99 4.05
C ASN A 137 3.30 -1.68 2.96
N THR A 138 4.53 -2.17 3.10
CA THR A 138 5.56 -2.11 2.06
C THR A 138 5.52 -3.39 1.22
N ASN A 139 5.70 -3.25 -0.08
CA ASN A 139 5.73 -4.33 -1.06
C ASN A 139 6.25 -3.79 -2.40
N ILE A 140 7.35 -4.34 -2.93
CA ILE A 140 7.96 -4.25 -4.29
C ILE A 140 7.17 -3.79 -5.55
N TYR A 141 5.88 -3.50 -5.47
CA TYR A 141 4.91 -3.14 -6.51
C TYR A 141 3.73 -2.38 -5.83
N ASP A 142 3.99 -1.47 -4.89
CA ASP A 142 3.08 -0.76 -3.95
C ASP A 142 3.61 0.66 -3.68
N HIS A 143 3.49 1.53 -4.70
CA HIS A 143 4.16 2.84 -4.78
C HIS A 143 3.84 3.77 -3.58
N ASP A 144 2.59 3.82 -3.14
CA ASP A 144 2.15 4.64 -2.00
C ASP A 144 2.33 3.99 -0.62
N ASN A 145 2.84 2.76 -0.55
CA ASN A 145 3.00 2.01 0.68
C ASN A 145 1.72 1.88 1.54
N ASP A 146 0.53 1.82 0.93
CA ASP A 146 -0.73 1.63 1.65
C ASP A 146 -1.03 0.14 1.95
N GLY A 147 -0.30 -0.75 1.28
CA GLY A 147 -0.43 -2.20 1.36
C GLY A 147 -1.35 -2.80 0.30
N ILE A 148 -1.69 -2.06 -0.74
CA ILE A 148 -2.48 -2.46 -1.90
C ILE A 148 -1.61 -2.25 -3.15
N SER A 149 -0.97 -3.34 -3.58
CA SER A 149 -0.23 -3.35 -4.85
C SER A 149 -0.91 -2.67 -6.05
N ASP A 150 -0.11 -1.91 -6.79
CA ASP A 150 -0.45 -1.05 -7.93
C ASP A 150 -1.35 -1.72 -8.96
N ALA A 151 -1.11 -2.99 -9.26
CA ALA A 151 -1.93 -3.80 -10.18
C ALA A 151 -3.44 -3.78 -9.86
N ILE A 152 -3.82 -3.46 -8.62
CA ILE A 152 -5.20 -3.39 -8.18
C ILE A 152 -5.56 -2.11 -7.41
N ASP A 153 -4.61 -1.22 -7.13
CA ASP A 153 -4.93 0.09 -6.60
C ASP A 153 -5.62 0.94 -7.68
N PHE A 154 -6.46 1.86 -7.24
CA PHE A 154 -7.09 2.85 -8.10
C PHE A 154 -6.49 4.24 -7.95
N ASP A 155 -5.59 4.45 -7.00
CA ASP A 155 -5.01 5.73 -6.58
C ASP A 155 -3.58 5.45 -6.07
N ILE A 156 -2.67 5.07 -6.98
CA ILE A 156 -1.38 4.42 -6.64
C ILE A 156 -0.37 5.36 -5.97
N ASP A 157 -0.56 6.66 -6.09
CA ASP A 157 0.21 7.68 -5.39
C ASP A 157 -0.60 8.31 -4.24
N ASN A 158 -1.87 7.96 -4.02
CA ASN A 158 -2.73 8.52 -2.95
C ASN A 158 -2.90 10.06 -3.01
N ASP A 159 -2.83 10.68 -4.19
CA ASP A 159 -3.09 12.11 -4.39
C ASP A 159 -4.60 12.46 -4.37
N GLY A 160 -5.47 11.46 -4.23
CA GLY A 160 -6.92 11.61 -4.18
C GLY A 160 -7.61 11.67 -5.56
N ILE A 161 -6.88 11.44 -6.64
CA ILE A 161 -7.33 11.39 -8.03
C ILE A 161 -7.13 9.97 -8.57
N ASP A 162 -8.23 9.21 -8.76
CA ASP A 162 -8.10 7.86 -9.32
C ASP A 162 -7.19 7.83 -10.60
N ASN A 163 -6.22 6.91 -10.73
CA ASN A 163 -5.21 6.83 -11.82
C ASN A 163 -5.77 7.06 -13.24
N TRP A 164 -7.02 6.64 -13.48
CA TRP A 164 -7.67 6.82 -14.79
C TRP A 164 -7.97 8.30 -15.13
N ASN A 165 -8.29 9.08 -14.12
CA ASN A 165 -8.59 10.50 -14.24
C ASN A 165 -7.35 11.37 -14.07
N ASP A 166 -6.28 10.77 -13.58
CA ASP A 166 -5.05 11.47 -13.32
C ASP A 166 -4.20 11.57 -14.59
N GLU A 167 -4.35 12.71 -15.25
CA GLU A 167 -3.81 12.97 -16.58
C GLU A 167 -3.56 14.47 -16.74
N GLY A 168 -2.31 14.83 -17.09
CA GLY A 168 -1.89 16.21 -17.28
C GLY A 168 -2.57 16.90 -18.48
N GLU A 169 -2.41 18.23 -18.58
CA GLU A 169 -3.09 19.04 -19.62
C GLU A 169 -2.82 18.56 -21.07
N ASN A 170 -1.71 17.87 -21.33
CA ASN A 170 -1.36 17.32 -22.64
C ASN A 170 -1.42 15.79 -22.73
N GLY A 171 -1.94 15.11 -21.73
CA GLY A 171 -1.99 13.65 -21.66
C GLY A 171 -0.71 13.02 -21.15
N GLU A 172 0.01 13.75 -20.30
CA GLU A 172 1.00 13.17 -19.38
C GLU A 172 0.25 12.24 -18.41
N ASP A 173 0.86 11.09 -18.11
CA ASP A 173 0.44 10.25 -16.98
C ASP A 173 0.94 10.94 -15.71
N LEU A 174 0.06 11.10 -14.73
CA LEU A 174 0.40 11.72 -13.45
C LEU A 174 0.13 10.77 -12.29
N SER A 175 -0.25 9.51 -12.55
CA SER A 175 -0.59 8.57 -11.49
C SER A 175 0.58 8.20 -10.54
N ARG A 176 1.74 8.82 -10.69
CA ARG A 176 2.93 8.71 -9.84
C ARG A 176 3.54 10.11 -9.68
N ASP A 177 2.69 11.08 -9.36
CA ASP A 177 3.01 12.51 -9.22
C ASP A 177 2.22 13.01 -8.01
N HIS A 178 2.66 12.58 -6.82
CA HIS A 178 1.91 12.67 -5.58
C HIS A 178 1.44 14.11 -5.26
N ASP A 179 2.30 15.10 -5.51
CA ASP A 179 1.97 16.52 -5.33
C ASP A 179 1.42 17.21 -6.60
N ASN A 180 1.26 16.47 -7.70
CA ASN A 180 0.82 16.93 -9.01
C ASN A 180 1.59 18.15 -9.56
N ASP A 181 2.89 18.28 -9.28
CA ASP A 181 3.72 19.35 -9.83
C ASP A 181 4.09 19.12 -11.32
N GLY A 182 3.86 17.90 -11.80
CA GLY A 182 4.16 17.43 -13.15
C GLY A 182 5.54 16.79 -13.29
N MET A 183 6.18 16.44 -12.17
CA MET A 183 7.36 15.58 -12.09
C MET A 183 6.91 14.24 -11.50
N ASP A 184 7.46 13.17 -12.05
CA ASP A 184 7.15 11.83 -11.59
C ASP A 184 7.93 11.58 -10.29
N ASP A 185 7.34 10.96 -9.28
CA ASP A 185 7.91 10.72 -7.95
C ASP A 185 9.27 10.00 -8.01
N GLY A 186 9.51 9.17 -9.04
CA GLY A 186 10.83 8.55 -9.25
C GLY A 186 11.95 9.54 -9.64
N GLU A 187 11.58 10.76 -10.08
CA GLU A 187 12.49 11.83 -10.50
C GLU A 187 12.30 13.17 -9.75
N ASP A 188 11.18 13.38 -9.07
CA ASP A 188 10.96 14.51 -8.18
C ASP A 188 11.84 14.34 -6.91
N PRO A 189 12.54 15.40 -6.46
CA PRO A 189 13.29 15.36 -5.22
C PRO A 189 12.52 15.79 -3.96
N ASP A 190 11.21 16.07 -4.03
CA ASP A 190 10.33 16.56 -2.95
C ASP A 190 8.86 16.19 -3.23
N ASP A 191 8.52 14.89 -3.20
CA ASP A 191 7.27 14.32 -3.76
C ASP A 191 5.97 14.84 -3.12
N ASP A 192 6.04 15.41 -1.92
CA ASP A 192 4.91 16.03 -1.21
C ASP A 192 4.99 17.58 -1.18
N ASN A 193 6.01 18.14 -1.84
CA ASN A 193 6.36 19.57 -1.90
C ASN A 193 6.41 20.28 -0.52
N ASP A 194 6.74 19.56 0.55
CA ASP A 194 6.75 20.09 1.92
C ASP A 194 8.01 20.94 2.25
N ASN A 195 8.93 21.06 1.29
CA ASN A 195 10.26 21.68 1.36
C ASN A 195 11.33 20.88 2.12
N ILE A 196 11.09 19.60 2.38
CA ILE A 196 12.02 18.62 2.93
C ILE A 196 12.21 17.52 1.89
N LEU A 197 13.14 17.77 0.96
CA LEU A 197 13.59 16.76 0.00
C LEU A 197 13.57 15.32 0.56
N ASP A 198 13.11 14.34 -0.21
CA ASP A 198 12.94 12.93 0.20
C ASP A 198 14.22 12.40 0.88
N VAL A 199 15.38 12.73 0.30
CA VAL A 199 16.70 12.37 0.85
C VAL A 199 17.02 12.90 2.26
N ASP A 200 16.32 13.95 2.71
CA ASP A 200 16.48 14.67 3.98
C ASP A 200 15.29 14.47 4.95
N GLU A 201 14.21 13.83 4.50
CA GLU A 201 13.14 13.31 5.36
C GLU A 201 13.71 12.34 6.40
N ALA A 202 13.05 12.18 7.56
CA ALA A 202 13.74 11.75 8.78
C ALA A 202 14.31 10.30 8.78
N ASP A 203 14.19 9.55 7.68
CA ASP A 203 14.95 8.32 7.40
C ASP A 203 15.63 8.25 6.00
N GLY A 204 15.65 9.33 5.19
CA GLY A 204 16.11 9.38 3.78
C GLY A 204 14.96 9.05 2.81
N ASP A 205 15.24 8.60 1.57
CA ASP A 205 14.28 8.01 0.60
C ASP A 205 13.34 6.95 1.26
N PHE A 206 13.72 6.43 2.42
CA PHE A 206 13.03 5.44 3.25
C PHE A 206 12.27 6.08 4.44
N GLY A 207 11.94 7.36 4.31
CA GLY A 207 11.31 8.20 5.31
C GLY A 207 9.98 7.61 5.73
N ASN A 208 9.82 7.26 7.01
CA ASN A 208 8.49 6.99 7.59
C ASN A 208 7.62 8.27 7.61
N TYR A 209 7.79 9.23 6.70
CA TYR A 209 7.23 10.58 6.73
C TYR A 209 6.82 11.09 5.34
N ARG A 210 7.03 10.31 4.27
CA ARG A 210 6.79 10.67 2.86
C ARG A 210 5.39 11.24 2.54
N TYR A 211 4.42 11.04 3.44
CA TYR A 211 3.00 11.37 3.27
C TYR A 211 2.44 11.99 4.58
N ASP A 212 2.90 13.19 4.98
CA ASP A 212 2.45 13.98 6.15
C ASP A 212 2.14 15.42 5.68
N HIS A 213 1.08 15.57 4.87
CA HIS A 213 0.78 16.78 4.09
C HIS A 213 0.70 18.06 4.93
N ASP A 214 0.22 17.99 6.17
CA ASP A 214 0.14 19.13 7.08
C ASP A 214 1.31 19.26 8.08
N ASN A 215 2.26 18.32 8.00
CA ASN A 215 3.46 18.30 8.80
C ASN A 215 3.21 18.26 10.32
N ASP A 216 2.08 17.70 10.78
CA ASP A 216 1.73 17.62 12.20
C ASP A 216 2.40 16.43 12.92
N GLY A 217 2.99 15.51 12.15
CA GLY A 217 3.67 14.32 12.63
C GLY A 217 2.75 13.10 12.74
N ILE A 218 1.62 13.12 12.02
CA ILE A 218 0.70 12.01 11.80
C ILE A 218 0.54 11.86 10.29
N TRP A 219 0.89 10.70 9.75
CA TRP A 219 0.86 10.47 8.31
C TRP A 219 -0.56 10.36 7.81
N ASP A 220 -0.83 10.77 6.58
CA ASP A 220 -2.18 10.88 6.01
C ASP A 220 -2.96 9.56 6.13
N LEU A 221 -2.31 8.42 5.89
CA LEU A 221 -2.90 7.08 6.08
C LEU A 221 -3.48 6.85 7.49
N SER A 222 -2.92 7.52 8.51
CA SER A 222 -3.33 7.47 9.91
C SER A 222 -3.94 8.77 10.43
N ASP A 223 -3.77 9.87 9.71
CA ASP A 223 -4.48 11.10 9.96
C ASP A 223 -5.92 10.94 9.48
N THR A 224 -6.73 11.91 9.86
CA THR A 224 -8.14 11.98 9.59
C THR A 224 -8.51 13.40 9.20
N ASP A 225 -7.52 14.23 8.87
CA ASP A 225 -7.57 15.67 8.61
C ASP A 225 -6.23 16.07 7.94
N ASP A 226 -5.93 15.49 6.78
CA ASP A 226 -4.59 15.50 6.13
C ASP A 226 -4.01 16.91 5.83
N ASP A 227 -4.85 17.93 5.73
CA ASP A 227 -4.46 19.34 5.55
C ASP A 227 -4.68 20.22 6.80
N ASN A 228 -5.12 19.61 7.90
CA ASN A 228 -5.45 20.25 9.18
C ASN A 228 -6.42 21.46 9.09
N ASP A 229 -7.28 21.50 8.07
CA ASP A 229 -8.29 22.56 7.86
C ASP A 229 -9.45 22.48 8.89
N GLY A 230 -9.56 21.36 9.59
CA GLY A 230 -10.56 21.04 10.60
C GLY A 230 -11.82 20.33 10.09
N LEU A 231 -11.78 19.82 8.87
CA LEU A 231 -12.69 18.85 8.29
C LEU A 231 -12.11 17.47 8.56
N SER A 232 -12.19 16.55 7.61
CA SER A 232 -11.70 15.19 7.80
C SER A 232 -11.85 14.54 6.45
N ASP A 233 -10.87 13.79 6.01
CA ASP A 233 -10.77 13.24 4.66
C ASP A 233 -12.02 12.42 4.30
N TRP A 234 -12.55 11.65 5.27
CA TRP A 234 -13.83 10.95 5.08
C TRP A 234 -14.99 11.89 4.71
N PHE A 235 -15.06 13.06 5.33
CA PHE A 235 -16.07 14.07 5.05
C PHE A 235 -15.86 14.69 3.67
N GLU A 236 -14.62 15.03 3.33
CA GLU A 236 -14.23 15.75 2.10
C GLU A 236 -14.51 14.91 0.85
N ILE A 237 -14.06 13.66 0.86
CA ILE A 237 -14.34 12.67 -0.20
C ILE A 237 -15.87 12.47 -0.40
N ASN A 238 -16.69 12.66 0.64
CA ASN A 238 -18.11 12.28 0.62
C ASN A 238 -19.12 13.44 0.56
N ASP A 239 -18.70 14.69 0.72
CA ASP A 239 -19.61 15.81 0.78
C ASP A 239 -20.00 16.34 -0.62
N GLY A 240 -19.16 16.05 -1.63
CA GLY A 240 -19.31 16.44 -3.03
C GLY A 240 -19.16 17.95 -3.23
N ASN A 241 -18.28 18.57 -2.45
CA ASN A 241 -17.94 19.99 -2.51
C ASN A 241 -16.44 20.16 -2.81
N ASP A 242 -16.15 20.60 -4.02
CA ASP A 242 -14.80 20.90 -4.52
C ASP A 242 -14.13 22.13 -3.83
N LEU A 243 -14.55 22.52 -2.61
CA LEU A 243 -13.96 23.64 -1.82
C LEU A 243 -13.53 23.16 -0.42
N THR A 244 -13.44 21.85 -0.26
CA THR A 244 -13.07 21.11 0.94
C THR A 244 -12.32 19.90 0.41
N GLY A 245 -11.32 20.19 -0.43
CA GLY A 245 -10.43 19.16 -0.97
C GLY A 245 -9.63 18.57 0.18
N GLN A 246 -9.06 17.39 -0.02
CA GLN A 246 -8.25 16.73 1.01
C GLN A 246 -6.94 17.49 1.30
N PHE A 247 -6.56 18.38 0.38
CA PHE A 247 -5.35 19.17 0.37
C PHE A 247 -5.68 20.66 0.08
N ASP A 248 -6.65 21.26 0.80
CA ASP A 248 -7.13 22.65 0.63
C ASP A 248 -7.22 23.35 2.01
N SER A 249 -6.05 23.69 2.56
CA SER A 249 -5.84 24.14 3.94
C SER A 249 -6.71 25.35 4.35
N ASP A 250 -7.04 26.23 3.41
CA ASP A 250 -7.85 27.43 3.65
C ASP A 250 -9.29 27.35 3.09
N ASN A 251 -9.61 26.26 2.38
CA ASN A 251 -10.92 25.97 1.76
C ASN A 251 -11.35 27.00 0.70
N ASP A 252 -10.41 27.55 -0.07
CA ASP A 252 -10.72 28.51 -1.12
C ASP A 252 -11.07 27.85 -2.47
N GLY A 253 -10.82 26.55 -2.58
CA GLY A 253 -11.06 25.73 -3.77
C GLY A 253 -9.90 25.71 -4.75
N ILE A 254 -8.70 26.02 -4.28
CA ILE A 254 -7.43 25.80 -4.94
C ILE A 254 -6.67 24.84 -4.02
N GLU A 255 -6.26 23.68 -4.55
CA GLU A 255 -5.43 22.75 -3.79
C GLU A 255 -4.09 23.41 -3.42
N ASN A 256 -3.52 23.02 -2.28
CA ASN A 256 -2.34 23.64 -1.69
C ASN A 256 -1.20 23.79 -2.71
N GLN A 257 -0.91 22.78 -3.56
CA GLN A 257 0.17 22.88 -4.56
C GLN A 257 -0.07 23.94 -5.65
N PHE A 258 -1.31 24.34 -5.87
CA PHE A 258 -1.69 25.35 -6.87
C PHE A 258 -2.01 26.72 -6.26
N ASP A 259 -2.02 26.83 -4.93
CA ASP A 259 -2.17 28.11 -4.24
C ASP A 259 -0.80 28.78 -4.06
N ASP A 260 -0.77 30.12 -4.15
CA ASP A 260 0.43 30.90 -3.85
C ASP A 260 0.43 31.37 -2.36
N ASP A 261 -0.60 31.07 -1.56
CA ASP A 261 -0.85 31.49 -0.16
C ASP A 261 -1.81 30.47 0.51
N ASP A 262 -1.39 29.21 0.58
CA ASP A 262 -2.20 28.02 0.93
C ASP A 262 -2.95 28.10 2.28
N ASP A 263 -2.47 28.89 3.24
CA ASP A 263 -3.11 29.10 4.54
C ASP A 263 -3.93 30.41 4.68
N ASP A 264 -4.03 31.22 3.61
CA ASP A 264 -4.59 32.60 3.53
C ASP A 264 -4.20 33.49 4.73
N ASP A 265 -2.98 33.32 5.28
CA ASP A 265 -2.45 34.23 6.29
C ASP A 265 -1.98 35.57 5.69
N GLY A 266 -1.80 35.59 4.36
CA GLY A 266 -1.41 36.75 3.56
C GLY A 266 0.09 36.84 3.31
N ILE A 267 0.82 35.73 3.44
CA ILE A 267 2.24 35.58 3.15
C ILE A 267 2.37 34.43 2.14
N LEU A 268 2.74 34.78 0.90
CA LEU A 268 2.96 33.74 -0.10
C LEU A 268 3.94 32.66 0.37
N ASP A 269 3.68 31.39 0.07
CA ASP A 269 4.42 30.20 0.51
C ASP A 269 5.92 30.36 0.19
N SER A 270 6.23 30.95 -0.96
CA SER A 270 7.60 31.34 -1.36
C SER A 270 8.39 32.25 -0.38
N PHE A 271 7.73 32.80 0.64
CA PHE A 271 8.30 33.63 1.70
C PHE A 271 8.21 33.00 3.09
N GLU A 272 7.64 31.82 3.19
CA GLU A 272 7.45 31.06 4.42
C GLU A 272 8.70 30.22 4.74
N ASN A 273 8.82 29.68 5.95
CA ASN A 273 10.01 28.92 6.40
C ASN A 273 9.65 27.83 7.39
#